data_AF-A0A7G8GKP5-F1
#
_entry.id   AF-A0A7G8GKP5-F1
#
_cell.length_a   1.000
_cell.length_b   1.000
_cell.length_c   1.000
_cell.angle_alpha   90.00
_cell.angle_beta   90.00
_cell.angle_gamma   90.00
#
_symmetry.space_group_name_H-M   'P 1'
#
loop_
_entity.id
_entity.type
_entity.pdbx_description
1 polymer ?
#
loop_
_entity_poly.entity_id
_entity_poly.type
_entity_poly.pdbx_seq_one_letter_code
_entity_poly.pdbx_strand_id
1 'polypeptide(L)' 'MGRDPDIDAIKARQSLGLPLTGRLTEQQVKRAHKLLAVQHHPDKGGDPEMMTRFNNARDVLLEPEMEAIPG' A
#
# COMPACT_ATOMS: atom_id res chain seq x y z
N MET A 1 10.38 6.94 -19.78
CA MET A 1 10.03 5.72 -19.03
C MET A 1 8.86 6.08 -18.15
N GLY A 2 7.64 5.78 -18.61
CA GLY A 2 6.43 6.05 -17.85
C GLY A 2 6.39 5.16 -16.61
N ARG A 3 5.95 5.70 -15.48
CA ARG A 3 5.55 4.87 -14.35
C ARG A 3 4.28 4.16 -14.77
N ASP A 4 4.35 2.85 -14.95
CA ASP A 4 3.15 2.04 -15.10
C ASP A 4 2.42 2.02 -13.74
N PRO A 5 1.23 2.63 -13.63
CA PRO A 5 0.50 2.70 -12.36
C PRO A 5 0.19 1.31 -11.80
N ASP A 6 0.05 0.30 -12.67
CA ASP A 6 -0.05 -1.11 -12.29
C ASP A 6 1.16 -1.62 -11.53
N ILE A 7 2.38 -1.26 -11.94
CA ILE A 7 3.61 -1.74 -11.31
C ILE A 7 3.78 -1.13 -9.92
N ASP A 8 3.49 0.17 -9.77
CA ASP A 8 3.51 0.83 -8.47
C ASP A 8 2.42 0.26 -7.55
N ALA A 9 1.20 0.01 -8.06
CA ALA A 9 0.13 -0.64 -7.30
C ALA A 9 0.50 -2.08 -6.87
N ILE A 10 1.14 -2.88 -7.73
CA ILE A 10 1.63 -4.23 -7.41
C ILE A 10 2.68 -4.16 -6.29
N LYS A 11 3.67 -3.28 -6.42
CA LYS A 11 4.70 -3.08 -5.40
C LYS A 11 4.11 -2.61 -4.07
N ALA A 12 3.10 -1.74 -4.12
CA ALA A 12 2.39 -1.27 -2.95
C ALA A 12 1.62 -2.41 -2.25
N ARG A 13 0.90 -3.25 -3.02
CA ARG A 13 0.21 -4.44 -2.49
C ARG A 13 1.19 -5.40 -1.81
N GLN A 14 2.33 -5.68 -2.44
CA GLN A 14 3.36 -6.53 -1.85
C GLN A 14 3.92 -5.93 -0.56
N SER A 15 4.17 -4.61 -0.55
CA SER A 15 4.73 -3.93 0.62
C SER A 15 3.78 -3.96 1.83
N LEU A 16 2.46 -3.94 1.59
CA LEU A 16 1.44 -4.07 2.64
C LEU A 16 1.02 -5.52 2.92
N GLY A 17 1.59 -6.52 2.24
CA GLY A 17 1.19 -7.93 2.36
C GLY A 17 -0.24 -8.20 1.88
N LEU A 18 -0.74 -7.38 0.96
CA LEU A 18 -2.08 -7.47 0.39
C LEU A 18 -2.10 -8.37 -0.85
N PRO A 19 -3.25 -8.99 -1.17
CA PRO A 19 -3.37 -9.80 -2.37
C PRO A 19 -3.14 -8.96 -3.63
N LEU A 20 -2.30 -9.47 -4.53
CA LEU A 20 -1.99 -8.84 -5.82
C LEU A 20 -3.17 -8.86 -6.77
N THR A 21 -4.10 -9.77 -6.57
CA THR A 21 -5.25 -10.06 -7.43
C THR A 21 -6.54 -10.04 -6.62
N GLY A 22 -7.64 -9.62 -7.24
CA GLY A 22 -8.97 -9.57 -6.62
C GLY A 22 -9.39 -8.16 -6.19
N ARG A 23 -10.60 -8.05 -5.63
CA ARG A 23 -11.11 -6.77 -5.13
C ARG A 23 -10.37 -6.40 -3.85
N LEU A 24 -9.56 -5.35 -3.93
CA LEU A 24 -8.95 -4.71 -2.78
C LEU A 24 -9.82 -3.53 -2.38
N THR A 25 -10.16 -3.46 -1.10
CA THR A 25 -10.93 -2.34 -0.54
C THR A 25 -10.02 -1.40 0.25
N GLU A 26 -10.34 -0.12 0.28
CA GLU A 26 -9.61 0.88 1.06
C GLU A 26 -9.50 0.47 2.54
N GLN A 27 -10.53 -0.16 3.09
CA GLN A 27 -10.52 -0.66 4.47
C GLN A 27 -9.44 -1.70 4.70
N GLN A 28 -9.21 -2.62 3.74
CA GLN A 28 -8.15 -3.61 3.82
C GLN A 28 -6.77 -2.95 3.77
N VAL A 29 -6.58 -1.95 2.89
CA VAL A 29 -5.34 -1.19 2.78
C VAL A 29 -5.03 -0.47 4.09
N LYS A 30 -5.99 0.29 4.64
CA LYS A 30 -5.85 1.02 5.90
C LYS A 30 -5.59 0.08 7.08
N ARG A 31 -6.25 -1.09 7.11
CA ARG A 31 -6.05 -2.09 8.17
C ARG A 31 -4.66 -2.71 8.12
N ALA A 32 -4.19 -3.13 6.94
CA ALA A 32 -2.86 -3.70 6.76
C ALA A 32 -1.77 -2.69 7.11
N HIS A 33 -1.89 -1.45 6.61
CA HIS A 33 -1.00 -0.34 6.95
C HIS A 33 -0.92 -0.11 8.46
N LYS A 34 -2.07 -0.02 9.15
CA LYS A 34 -2.11 0.18 10.61
C LYS A 34 -1.44 -0.97 11.36
N LEU A 35 -1.67 -2.22 10.95
CA LEU A 35 -1.06 -3.39 11.57
C LEU A 35 0.47 -3.41 11.39
N LEU A 36 0.95 -3.04 10.21
CA LEU A 36 2.39 -2.95 9.91
C LEU A 36 3.05 -1.78 10.63
N ALA A 37 2.39 -0.62 10.69
CA ALA A 37 2.89 0.55 11.41
C ALA A 37 3.01 0.31 12.93
N VAL A 38 2.10 -0.49 13.51
CA VAL A 38 2.18 -0.88 14.94
C VAL A 38 3.24 -1.96 15.19
N GLN A 39 3.46 -2.87 14.23
CA GLN A 39 4.52 -3.89 14.31
C GLN A 39 5.92 -3.28 14.14
N HIS A 40 6.10 -2.46 13.12
CA HIS A 40 7.34 -1.77 12.78
C HIS A 40 7.39 -0.36 13.40
N HIS A 41 6.74 -0.16 14.55
CA HIS A 41 6.74 1.14 15.20
C HIS A 41 8.18 1.52 15.60
N PRO A 42 8.64 2.76 15.35
CA PRO A 42 10.02 3.17 15.65
C PRO A 42 10.39 2.99 17.13
N ASP A 43 9.46 3.23 18.06
CA ASP A 43 9.68 2.93 19.50
C ASP A 43 9.98 1.46 19.82
N LYS A 44 9.59 0.52 18.96
CA LYS A 44 9.86 -0.91 19.14
C LYS A 44 11.12 -1.38 18.39
N GLY A 45 11.90 -0.44 17.83
CA GLY A 45 13.06 -0.73 17.00
C GLY A 45 12.72 -0.93 15.53
N GLY A 46 11.59 -0.38 15.05
CA GLY A 46 11.22 -0.41 13.65
C GLY A 46 11.91 0.66 12.80
N ASP A 47 12.21 0.33 11.55
CA ASP A 47 12.88 1.24 10.62
C ASP A 47 11.94 2.34 10.08
N PRO A 48 12.34 3.61 10.15
CA PRO A 48 11.58 4.72 9.57
C PRO A 48 11.47 4.60 8.03
N GLU A 49 12.43 3.96 7.37
CA GLU A 49 12.35 3.64 5.94
C GLU A 49 11.20 2.65 5.64
N MET A 50 11.00 1.62 6.48
CA MET A 50 9.89 0.69 6.31
C MET A 50 8.55 1.40 6.50
N MET A 51 8.45 2.27 7.52
CA MET A 51 7.24 3.07 7.73
C MET A 51 6.94 3.99 6.54
N THR A 52 7.97 4.61 5.97
CA THR A 52 7.86 5.45 4.76
C THR A 52 7.36 4.63 3.57
N ARG A 53 7.89 3.42 3.39
CA ARG A 53 7.44 2.48 2.35
C ARG A 53 5.97 2.06 2.53
N PHE A 54 5.53 1.79 3.76
CA PHE A 54 4.13 1.46 4.03
C PHE A 54 3.19 2.65 3.80
N ASN A 55 3.61 3.86 4.19
CA ASN A 55 2.87 5.09 3.91
C ASN A 55 2.74 5.30 2.40
N ASN A 56 3.84 5.22 1.66
CA ASN A 56 3.82 5.38 0.21
C ASN A 56 2.97 4.30 -0.48
N ALA A 57 3.06 3.04 -0.06
CA ALA A 57 2.22 1.97 -0.58
C ALA A 57 0.72 2.19 -0.30
N ARG A 58 0.39 2.69 0.89
CA ARG A 58 -0.98 3.06 1.23
C ARG A 58 -1.45 4.21 0.33
N ASP A 59 -0.64 5.25 0.19
CA ASP A 59 -0.98 6.39 -0.66
C ASP A 59 -1.13 5.95 -2.13
N VAL A 60 -0.25 5.14 -2.72
CA VAL A 60 -0.44 4.61 -4.09
C VAL A 60 -1.74 3.81 -4.26
N LEU A 61 -2.19 3.09 -3.24
CA LEU A 61 -3.42 2.28 -3.30
C LEU A 61 -4.70 3.03 -2.92
N LEU A 62 -4.57 4.18 -2.24
CA LEU A 62 -5.67 5.04 -1.83
C LEU A 62 -5.75 6.34 -2.64
N GLU A 63 -4.66 6.72 -3.32
CA GLU A 63 -4.62 7.84 -4.24
C GLU A 63 -5.57 7.52 -5.38
N PRO A 64 -6.59 8.37 -5.60
CA PRO A 64 -7.53 8.20 -6.67
C PRO A 64 -6.88 8.63 -7.98
N GLU A 65 -6.01 7.81 -8.57
CA GLU A 65 -5.73 7.91 -10.00
C GLU A 65 -6.54 6.83 -10.73
N MET A 66 -7.56 7.33 -11.44
CA MET A 66 -8.35 6.72 -12.53
C MET A 66 -7.85 5.33 -12.98
N GLU A 67 -8.64 4.26 -13.09
CA GLU A 67 -9.96 4.19 -13.71
C GLU A 67 -10.76 3.05 -13.04
N ALA A 68 -11.82 3.42 -12.33
CA ALA A 68 -13.00 2.57 -12.38
C ALA A 68 -13.48 2.63 -13.84
N ILE A 69 -13.09 1.65 -14.65
CA ILE A 69 -13.79 1.34 -15.89
C ILE A 69 -14.92 0.40 -15.48
N PRO A 70 -16.16 0.89 -15.21
CA PRO A 70 -17.31 0.00 -15.27
C PRO A 70 -17.45 -0.43 -16.73
N GLY A 71 -17.37 -1.73 -16.97
CA GLY A 71 -17.71 -2.35 -18.24
C GLY A 71 -19.19 -2.25 -18.57
#